data_AF-U6BYI8-F1
#
_entry.id   AF-U6BYI8-F1
#
_cell.length_a   1.000
_cell.length_b   1.000
_cell.length_c   1.000
_cell.angle_alpha   90.00
_cell.angle_beta   90.00
_cell.angle_gamma   90.00
#
_symmetry.space_group_name_H-M   'P 1'
#
loop_
_entity.id
_entity.type
_entity.pdbx_description
1 polymer ?
#
loop_
_entity_poly.entity_id
_entity_poly.type
_entity_poly.pdbx_seq_one_letter_code
_entity_poly.pdbx_strand_id
1 'polypeptide(L)'
;VVCYPYPLVLHAMLHAGWLPGEMECKVSGFLMGASVIGSIFNITAIAINRYCFICQANTYEKIYGRAGTLALLVLVWVLTALAILPNLSLGSLTYDPRVYSCTFSQTTSAGYTIAVVTVHFLLPIAVVTFCYLRIWVLV
;
A
#
# COMPACT_ATOMS: atom_id res chain seq x y z
N VAL A 1 3.52 7.47 -0.44
CA VAL A 1 3.60 8.17 0.87
C VAL A 1 4.47 7.30 1.76
N VAL A 2 5.58 7.82 2.27
CA VAL A 2 6.52 7.04 3.11
C VAL A 2 6.48 7.61 4.53
N CYS A 3 5.62 7.06 5.37
CA CYS A 3 5.66 7.27 6.82
C CYS A 3 6.21 5.98 7.44
N TYR A 4 7.53 5.87 7.49
CA TYR A 4 8.16 4.80 8.25
C TYR A 4 8.41 5.27 9.68
N PRO A 5 7.98 4.52 10.70
CA PRO A 5 8.18 4.86 12.11
C PRO A 5 9.63 4.56 12.56
N TYR A 6 10.63 5.04 11.82
CA TYR A 6 12.05 4.81 12.10
C TYR A 6 12.45 5.18 13.54
N PRO A 7 11.99 6.29 14.14
CA PRO A 7 12.33 6.63 15.52
C PRO A 7 11.82 5.62 16.55
N LEU A 8 10.61 5.08 16.33
CA LEU A 8 9.99 4.09 17.23
C LEU A 8 10.70 2.74 17.15
N VAL A 9 11.07 2.32 15.95
CA VAL A 9 11.85 1.09 15.73
C VAL A 9 13.24 1.23 16.36
N LEU A 10 13.91 2.37 16.17
CA LEU A 10 15.21 2.64 16.79
C LEU A 10 15.13 2.59 18.32
N HIS A 11 14.09 3.17 18.91
CA HIS A 11 13.85 3.11 20.35
C HIS A 11 13.63 1.66 20.83
N ALA A 12 12.84 0.87 20.11
CA ALA A 12 12.61 -0.54 20.45
C ALA A 12 13.88 -1.40 20.34
N MET A 13 14.77 -1.10 19.39
CA MET A 13 16.08 -1.74 19.26
C MET A 13 17.01 -1.38 20.42
N LEU A 14 17.08 -0.10 20.80
CA LEU A 14 17.94 0.37 21.89
C LEU A 14 17.54 -0.22 23.25
N HIS A 15 16.25 -0.45 23.47
CA HIS A 15 15.74 -1.02 24.71
C HIS A 15 15.45 -2.53 24.66
N ALA A 16 15.81 -3.21 23.57
CA ALA A 16 15.57 -4.64 23.34
C ALA A 16 14.11 -5.07 23.58
N GLY A 17 13.15 -4.18 23.32
CA GLY A 17 11.74 -4.41 23.61
C GLY A 17 10.86 -3.22 23.27
N TRP A 18 9.57 -3.48 23.06
CA TRP A 18 8.58 -2.44 22.76
C TRP A 18 8.02 -1.82 24.04
N LEU A 19 8.65 -0.73 24.49
CA LEU A 19 8.18 0.09 25.61
C LEU A 19 7.00 1.04 25.32
N PRO A 20 6.89 1.68 24.14
CA PRO A 20 5.76 2.55 23.86
C PRO A 20 4.49 1.69 23.86
N GLY A 21 3.41 2.07 24.54
CA GLY A 21 2.29 1.14 24.81
C GLY A 21 1.67 0.45 23.56
N GLU A 22 0.79 -0.53 23.80
CA GLU A 22 0.17 -1.35 22.73
C GLU A 22 -0.56 -0.51 21.65
N MET A 23 -1.07 0.68 22.02
CA MET A 23 -1.67 1.61 21.07
C MET A 23 -0.66 2.16 20.06
N GLU A 24 0.56 2.51 20.49
CA GLU A 24 1.60 3.02 19.60
C GLU A 24 2.14 1.93 18.67
N CYS A 25 2.20 0.69 19.16
CA CYS A 25 2.48 -0.50 18.37
C CYS A 25 1.51 -0.64 17.19
N LYS A 26 0.21 -0.57 17.47
CA LYS A 26 -0.85 -0.69 16.46
C LYS A 26 -0.84 0.47 15.47
N VAL A 27 -0.64 1.70 15.94
CA VAL A 27 -0.55 2.88 15.06
C VAL A 27 0.68 2.80 14.16
N SER A 28 1.83 2.38 14.70
CA SER A 28 3.07 2.20 13.95
C SER A 28 2.91 1.16 12.82
N GLY A 29 2.35 -0.01 13.13
CA GLY A 29 2.09 -1.04 12.11
C GLY A 29 1.04 -0.61 11.08
N PHE A 30 0.01 0.13 11.49
CA PHE A 30 -0.97 0.72 10.58
C PHE A 30 -0.33 1.69 9.58
N LEU A 31 0.48 2.62 10.08
CA LEU A 31 1.17 3.62 9.25
C LEU A 31 2.13 2.96 8.27
N MET A 32 2.82 1.90 8.69
CA MET A 32 3.71 1.13 7.81
C MET A 32 2.90 0.43 6.71
N GLY A 33 1.81 -0.27 7.06
CA GLY A 33 0.92 -0.91 6.09
C GLY A 33 0.31 0.08 5.08
N ALA A 34 -0.17 1.24 5.58
CA ALA A 34 -0.70 2.34 4.77
C ALA A 34 0.32 2.92 3.81
N SER A 35 1.55 3.09 4.28
CA SER A 35 2.64 3.59 3.44
C SER A 35 2.97 2.63 2.31
N VAL A 36 3.06 1.33 2.59
CA VAL A 36 3.40 0.31 1.58
C VAL A 36 2.28 0.14 0.56
N ILE A 37 1.06 -0.19 1.00
CA ILE A 37 -0.09 -0.46 0.13
C ILE A 37 -0.48 0.81 -0.64
N GLY A 38 -0.53 1.94 0.06
CA GLY A 38 -0.84 3.23 -0.56
C GLY A 38 0.18 3.61 -1.63
N SER A 39 1.47 3.33 -1.43
CA SER A 39 2.49 3.60 -2.45
C SER A 39 2.33 2.71 -3.68
N ILE A 40 2.02 1.42 -3.51
CA ILE A 40 1.78 0.50 -4.65
C ILE A 40 0.59 0.96 -5.49
N PHE A 41 -0.54 1.29 -4.85
CA PHE A 41 -1.72 1.79 -5.56
C PHE A 41 -1.47 3.15 -6.23
N ASN A 42 -0.70 4.05 -5.60
CA ASN A 42 -0.29 5.30 -6.24
C ASN A 42 0.56 5.06 -7.50
N ILE A 43 1.56 4.17 -7.43
CA ILE A 43 2.40 3.82 -8.58
C ILE A 43 1.54 3.24 -9.71
N THR A 44 0.59 2.37 -9.36
CA THR A 44 -0.34 1.76 -10.32
C THR A 44 -1.23 2.80 -10.99
N ALA A 45 -1.79 3.73 -10.22
CA ALA A 45 -2.60 4.83 -10.75
C ALA A 45 -1.78 5.73 -11.70
N ILE A 46 -0.52 6.04 -11.34
CA ILE A 46 0.38 6.81 -12.21
C ILE A 46 0.68 6.07 -13.52
N ALA A 47 0.93 4.76 -13.45
CA ALA A 47 1.20 3.93 -14.62
C ALA A 47 -0.01 3.89 -15.58
N ILE A 48 -1.22 3.70 -15.04
CA ILE A 48 -2.47 3.73 -15.81
C ILE A 48 -2.69 5.12 -16.43
N ASN A 49 -2.51 6.19 -15.65
CA ASN A 49 -2.66 7.55 -16.13
C ASN A 49 -1.72 7.83 -17.32
N ARG A 50 -0.45 7.44 -17.22
CA ARG A 50 0.53 7.58 -18.31
C ARG A 50 0.17 6.72 -19.52
N TYR A 51 -0.29 5.49 -19.31
CA TYR A 51 -0.74 4.61 -20.39
C TYR A 51 -1.92 5.23 -21.15
N CYS A 52 -2.95 5.70 -20.45
CA CYS A 52 -4.10 6.34 -21.09
C CYS A 52 -3.71 7.63 -21.82
N PHE A 53 -2.79 8.43 -21.25
CA PHE A 53 -2.30 9.65 -21.89
C PHE A 53 -1.58 9.36 -23.22
N ILE A 54 -0.69 8.37 -23.26
CA ILE A 54 0.13 8.06 -24.44
C ILE A 54 -0.67 7.24 -25.48
N CYS A 55 -1.33 6.16 -25.05
CA CYS A 55 -1.97 5.21 -25.95
C CYS A 55 -3.43 5.59 -26.31
N GLN A 56 -4.08 6.44 -25.52
CA GLN A 56 -5.50 6.80 -25.65
C GLN A 56 -5.75 8.32 -25.51
N ALA A 57 -4.86 9.14 -26.06
CA ALA A 57 -4.90 10.61 -25.95
C ALA A 57 -6.29 11.22 -26.25
N ASN A 58 -6.99 10.73 -27.28
CA ASN A 58 -8.28 11.24 -27.72
C ASN A 58 -9.44 10.99 -26.71
N THR A 59 -9.32 9.93 -25.91
CA THR A 59 -10.27 9.61 -24.82
C THR A 59 -9.82 10.21 -23.50
N TYR A 60 -8.51 10.38 -23.31
CA TYR A 60 -7.91 10.92 -22.09
C TYR A 60 -8.41 12.33 -21.80
N GLU A 61 -8.44 13.25 -22.78
CA GLU A 61 -8.90 14.63 -22.54
C GLU A 61 -10.36 14.72 -22.07
N LYS A 62 -11.21 13.74 -22.42
CA LYS A 62 -12.61 13.70 -22.00
C LYS A 62 -12.82 13.10 -20.61
N ILE A 63 -11.95 12.20 -20.17
CA ILE A 63 -12.11 11.43 -18.94
C ILE A 63 -11.18 11.92 -17.82
N TYR A 64 -9.93 12.25 -18.15
CA TYR A 64 -8.87 12.63 -17.23
C TYR A 64 -8.69 14.16 -17.19
N GLY A 65 -9.71 14.85 -16.69
CA GLY A 65 -9.57 16.23 -16.21
C GLY A 65 -9.18 16.29 -14.72
N ARG A 66 -9.27 17.48 -14.10
CA ARG A 66 -9.04 17.65 -12.65
C ARG A 66 -9.92 16.72 -11.79
N ALA A 67 -11.18 16.55 -12.16
CA ALA A 67 -12.11 15.71 -11.43
C ALA A 67 -11.77 14.21 -11.54
N GLY A 68 -11.35 13.73 -12.71
CA GLY A 68 -10.94 12.34 -12.91
C GLY A 68 -9.69 11.97 -12.11
N THR A 69 -8.68 12.84 -12.12
CA THR A 69 -7.48 12.65 -11.29
C THR A 69 -7.80 12.68 -9.80
N LEU A 70 -8.67 13.59 -9.36
CA LEU A 70 -9.09 13.66 -7.96
C LEU A 70 -9.89 12.40 -7.55
N ALA A 71 -10.79 11.92 -8.42
CA ALA A 71 -11.52 10.69 -8.20
C ALA A 71 -10.59 9.46 -8.08
N LEU A 72 -9.53 9.39 -8.91
CA LEU A 72 -8.51 8.36 -8.82
C LEU A 72 -7.73 8.40 -7.50
N LEU A 73 -7.34 9.60 -7.06
CA LEU A 73 -6.67 9.78 -5.77
C LEU A 73 -7.57 9.32 -4.62
N VAL A 74 -8.84 9.73 -4.63
CA VAL A 74 -9.83 9.29 -3.63
C VAL A 74 -9.99 7.77 -3.67
N LEU A 75 -10.11 7.17 -4.85
CA LEU A 75 -10.24 5.73 -5.01
C LEU A 75 -9.02 4.97 -4.48
N VAL A 76 -7.80 5.44 -4.74
CA VAL A 76 -6.56 4.87 -4.19
C VAL A 76 -6.57 4.89 -2.66
N TRP A 77 -6.94 6.01 -2.05
CA TRP A 77 -7.00 6.12 -0.59
C TRP A 77 -8.12 5.27 0.02
N VAL A 78 -9.30 5.22 -0.61
CA VAL A 78 -10.40 4.36 -0.17
C VAL A 78 -10.00 2.89 -0.24
N LEU A 79 -9.39 2.43 -1.33
CA LEU A 79 -8.88 1.06 -1.45
C LEU A 79 -7.79 0.77 -0.42
N THR A 80 -6.88 1.71 -0.17
CA THR A 80 -5.85 1.59 0.86
C THR A 80 -6.49 1.44 2.26
N ALA A 81 -7.49 2.27 2.58
CA ALA A 81 -8.21 2.17 3.84
C ALA A 81 -8.95 0.83 3.96
N LEU A 82 -9.65 0.38 2.91
CA LEU A 82 -10.33 -0.92 2.88
C LEU A 82 -9.37 -2.10 3.04
N ALA A 83 -8.14 -1.98 2.54
CA ALA A 83 -7.11 -2.99 2.71
C ALA A 83 -6.60 -3.08 4.16
N ILE A 84 -6.60 -1.98 4.91
CA ILE A 84 -5.91 -1.89 6.21
C ILE A 84 -6.89 -1.87 7.39
N LEU A 85 -8.13 -1.41 7.20
CA LEU A 85 -9.16 -1.39 8.24
C LEU A 85 -9.51 -2.78 8.79
N PRO A 86 -9.73 -3.83 7.97
CA PRO A 86 -9.97 -5.19 8.48
C PRO A 86 -8.80 -5.70 9.30
N ASN A 87 -7.62 -5.29 8.88
CA ASN A 87 -6.35 -5.65 9.48
C ASN A 87 -6.17 -5.01 10.87
N LEU A 88 -6.76 -3.83 11.09
CA LEU A 88 -6.79 -3.17 12.39
C LEU A 88 -7.84 -3.78 13.34
N SER A 89 -9.01 -4.14 12.81
CA SER A 89 -10.13 -4.67 13.60
C SER A 89 -9.94 -6.12 14.02
N LEU A 90 -9.18 -6.92 13.25
CA LEU A 90 -8.86 -8.31 13.56
C LEU A 90 -7.79 -8.46 14.67
N GLY A 91 -7.19 -7.37 15.14
CA GLY A 91 -6.19 -7.41 16.22
C GLY A 91 -4.89 -8.14 15.86
N SER A 92 -4.62 -8.37 14.58
CA SER A 92 -3.45 -9.11 14.08
C SER A 92 -2.15 -8.29 14.04
N LEU A 93 -2.14 -7.05 14.55
CA LEU A 93 -0.90 -6.30 14.76
C LEU A 93 -0.28 -6.71 16.08
N THR A 94 0.80 -7.49 16.01
CA THR A 94 1.56 -7.93 17.17
C THR A 94 3.01 -7.47 17.06
N TYR A 95 3.64 -7.17 18.18
CA TYR A 95 5.07 -6.94 18.22
C TYR A 95 5.82 -8.21 17.81
N ASP A 96 6.67 -8.12 16.79
CA ASP A 96 7.56 -9.20 16.40
C ASP A 96 8.98 -8.88 16.88
N PRO A 97 9.52 -9.65 17.86
CA PRO A 97 10.85 -9.41 18.39
C PRO A 97 11.96 -9.66 17.35
N ARG A 98 11.68 -10.36 16.24
CA ARG A 98 12.66 -10.58 15.16
C ARG A 98 12.94 -9.30 14.36
N VAL A 99 11.94 -8.44 14.23
CA VAL A 99 11.99 -7.22 13.42
C VAL A 99 12.03 -5.96 14.31
N TYR A 100 11.96 -6.13 15.64
CA TYR A 100 11.86 -5.05 16.63
C TYR A 100 10.76 -4.03 16.28
N SER A 101 9.70 -4.48 15.61
CA SER A 101 8.65 -3.65 15.07
C SER A 101 7.31 -4.36 15.17
N CYS A 102 6.26 -3.57 15.26
CA CYS A 102 4.89 -4.06 15.23
C CYS A 102 4.45 -4.30 13.80
N THR A 103 4.26 -5.57 13.49
CA THR A 103 3.96 -6.02 12.13
C THR A 103 2.70 -6.86 12.12
N PHE A 104 2.25 -7.16 10.91
CA PHE A 104 1.15 -8.06 10.67
C PHE A 104 1.54 -9.48 11.06
N SER A 105 0.87 -10.02 12.07
CA SER A 105 0.99 -11.43 12.44
C SER A 105 0.36 -12.27 11.33
N GLN A 106 1.20 -12.91 10.52
CA GLN A 106 0.82 -13.79 9.40
C GLN A 106 0.13 -15.09 9.85
N THR A 107 -0.15 -15.21 11.14
CA THR A 107 -0.48 -16.46 11.84
C THR A 107 -1.98 -16.74 11.93
N THR A 108 -2.86 -15.80 11.54
CA THR A 108 -4.32 -15.98 11.65
C THR A 108 -4.89 -16.90 10.56
N SER A 109 -4.40 -16.84 9.32
CA SER A 109 -4.63 -17.87 8.29
C SER A 109 -3.75 -17.68 7.04
N ALA A 110 -3.15 -18.76 6.54
CA ALA A 110 -2.34 -18.72 5.32
C ALA A 110 -3.12 -18.23 4.09
N GLY A 111 -4.41 -18.60 4.00
CA GLY A 111 -5.29 -18.18 2.89
C GLY A 111 -5.52 -16.67 2.84
N TYR A 112 -5.71 -16.01 3.99
CA TYR A 112 -5.88 -14.56 4.07
C TYR A 112 -4.62 -13.83 3.62
N THR A 113 -3.46 -14.24 4.12
CA THR A 113 -2.16 -13.69 3.71
C THR A 113 -1.93 -13.84 2.21
N ILE A 114 -2.18 -15.01 1.63
CA ILE A 114 -2.02 -15.25 0.19
C ILE A 114 -2.95 -14.36 -0.61
N ALA A 115 -4.21 -14.22 -0.21
CA ALA A 115 -5.17 -13.35 -0.88
C ALA A 115 -4.72 -11.88 -0.83
N VAL A 116 -4.27 -11.39 0.33
CA VAL A 116 -3.78 -10.01 0.49
C VAL A 116 -2.56 -9.77 -0.40
N VAL A 117 -1.55 -10.65 -0.38
CA VAL A 117 -0.34 -10.52 -1.22
C VAL A 117 -0.71 -10.55 -2.70
N THR A 118 -1.60 -11.45 -3.12
CA THR A 118 -1.96 -11.58 -4.54
C THR A 118 -2.70 -10.33 -5.04
N VAL A 119 -3.68 -9.83 -4.27
CA VAL A 119 -4.51 -8.70 -4.67
C VAL A 119 -3.78 -7.36 -4.54
N HIS A 120 -2.95 -7.17 -3.52
CA HIS A 120 -2.32 -5.88 -3.22
C HIS A 120 -0.87 -5.76 -3.72
N PHE A 121 -0.25 -6.85 -4.16
CA PHE A 121 1.13 -6.84 -4.67
C PHE A 121 1.21 -7.40 -6.10
N LEU A 122 0.80 -8.65 -6.33
CA LEU A 122 0.97 -9.30 -7.64
C LEU A 122 0.11 -8.64 -8.72
N LEU A 123 -1.16 -8.36 -8.42
CA LEU A 123 -2.06 -7.71 -9.38
C LEU A 123 -1.59 -6.29 -9.75
N PRO A 124 -1.27 -5.38 -8.80
CA PRO A 124 -0.71 -4.07 -9.11
C PRO A 124 0.58 -4.13 -9.94
N ILE A 125 1.50 -5.05 -9.62
CA ILE A 125 2.73 -5.23 -10.39
C ILE A 125 2.42 -5.67 -11.82
N ALA A 126 1.55 -6.65 -12.01
CA ALA A 126 1.16 -7.11 -13.34
C ALA A 126 0.55 -5.98 -14.18
N VAL A 127 -0.31 -5.15 -13.58
CA VAL A 127 -0.91 -3.98 -14.24
C VAL A 127 0.16 -2.96 -14.62
N VAL A 128 1.07 -2.60 -13.71
CA VAL A 128 2.16 -1.65 -13.98
C VAL A 128 3.04 -2.17 -15.11
N THR A 129 3.46 -3.43 -15.04
CA THR A 129 4.27 -4.07 -16.08
C THR A 129 3.57 -4.05 -17.43
N PHE A 130 2.28 -4.42 -17.49
CA PHE A 130 1.50 -4.37 -18.72
C PHE A 130 1.41 -2.94 -19.31
N CYS A 131 1.11 -1.94 -18.47
CA CYS A 131 1.02 -0.54 -18.89
C CYS A 131 2.34 -0.06 -19.51
N TYR A 132 3.47 -0.31 -18.85
CA TYR A 132 4.78 0.13 -19.35
C TYR A 132 5.25 -0.66 -20.58
N LEU A 133 4.97 -1.97 -20.66
CA LEU A 133 5.28 -2.77 -21.84
C LEU A 133 4.54 -2.25 -23.07
N ARG A 134 3.25 -1.91 -22.95
CA ARG A 134 2.47 -1.36 -24.06
C ARG A 134 2.96 0.01 -24.52
N ILE A 135 3.39 0.86 -23.58
CA ILE A 135 4.03 2.14 -23.91
C ILE A 135 5.32 1.88 -24.69
N TRP A 136 6.14 0.94 -24.25
CA TRP A 136 7.43 0.63 -24.89
C TRP A 136 7.28 0.03 -26.29
N VAL A 137 6.22 -0.73 -26.57
CA VAL A 137 5.96 -1.27 -27.91
C VAL A 137 5.37 -0.21 -28.87
N LEU A 138 4.70 0.81 -28.34
CA LEU A 138 4.06 1.85 -29.15
C LEU A 138 5.03 2.99 -29.54
N VAL A 139 6.11 3.18 -28.77
CA VAL A 139 7.19 4.13 -29.04
C VAL A 139 8.28 3.47 -29.89
#